data_AF-A0A2G5UPY4-F1
#
_entry.id   AF-A0A2G5UPY4-F1
#
_cell.length_a   1.000
_cell.length_b   1.000
_cell.length_c   1.000
_cell.angle_alpha   90.00
_cell.angle_beta   90.00
_cell.angle_gamma   90.00
#
_symmetry.space_group_name_H-M   'P 1'
#
loop_
_entity.id
_entity.type
_entity.pdbx_description
1 polymer ?
#
loop_
_entity_poly.entity_id
_entity_poly.type
_entity_poly.pdbx_seq_one_letter_code
_entity_poly.pdbx_strand_id
1 'polypeptide(L)'
;MIDRRPDYSPNYLVLFLKTIPIILSAVIVIGFLCFAPFDRNSFIITRFFFGCSVAIFGALKFVKSLLTSKIRTSRKRCKWEMPIGLAGISICTIAMRISIFYLERKIENAALLFLLTTLTCYLLYDMFILRYDEYCVYPKRISKLGEQGLDILAAVHLIILLISLRAASFISTENYWVFVIFAQLFYTITCLASSSYLFLVLTGNIWLDELEDDLISAKAPNYPAQIFDFFPMDPISSPDPITQPKDALECKICLLPYTNFNRIPKILSKCGHTICENCAKTLEKNRAVICPFCLKPTVVDANNKLPKNYAVLDILDDLNNNNN
;
A
#
# COMPACT_ATOMS: atom_id res chain seq x y z
N MET A 1 25.82 -7.04 -15.89
CA MET A 1 25.57 -7.20 -14.44
C MET A 1 24.09 -7.43 -14.24
N ILE A 2 23.75 -8.50 -13.52
CA ILE A 2 22.40 -9.01 -13.31
C ILE A 2 21.49 -7.89 -12.78
N ASP A 3 20.43 -7.59 -13.54
CA ASP A 3 19.32 -6.71 -13.17
C ASP A 3 18.65 -7.28 -11.92
N ARG A 4 19.11 -6.88 -10.73
CA ARG A 4 18.40 -7.15 -9.48
C ARG A 4 17.28 -6.13 -9.34
N ARG A 5 16.22 -6.27 -10.14
CA ARG A 5 14.90 -5.86 -9.66
C ARG A 5 14.68 -6.57 -8.31
N PRO A 6 14.17 -5.90 -7.27
CA PRO A 6 13.55 -6.65 -6.19
C PRO A 6 12.42 -7.44 -6.86
N ASP A 7 12.59 -8.75 -6.87
CA ASP A 7 11.59 -9.68 -7.37
C ASP A 7 10.37 -9.50 -6.46
N TYR A 8 9.41 -8.71 -6.93
CA TYR A 8 8.16 -8.44 -6.21
C TYR A 8 7.30 -9.68 -6.41
N SER A 9 7.71 -10.80 -5.80
CA SER A 9 6.87 -11.99 -5.75
C SER A 9 5.55 -11.54 -5.13
N PRO A 10 4.39 -11.75 -5.77
CA PRO A 10 3.12 -11.45 -5.14
C PRO A 10 3.11 -12.19 -3.82
N ASN A 11 3.04 -11.45 -2.71
CA ASN A 11 2.97 -12.07 -1.40
C ASN A 11 1.67 -12.87 -1.37
N TYR A 12 1.76 -14.18 -1.60
CA TYR A 12 0.60 -15.09 -1.57
C TYR A 12 -0.20 -14.95 -0.27
N LEU A 13 0.46 -14.52 0.81
CA LEU A 13 -0.15 -14.15 2.09
C LEU A 13 -1.00 -12.88 2.04
N VAL A 14 -0.54 -11.83 1.35
CA VAL A 14 -1.31 -10.60 1.11
C VAL A 14 -2.50 -10.90 0.23
N LEU A 15 -2.29 -11.68 -0.84
CA LEU A 15 -3.37 -12.19 -1.67
C LEU A 15 -4.36 -12.99 -0.82
N PHE A 16 -3.88 -13.89 0.04
CA PHE A 16 -4.72 -14.67 0.94
C PHE A 16 -5.55 -13.77 1.87
N LEU A 17 -4.93 -12.82 2.58
CA LEU A 17 -5.62 -11.92 3.49
C LEU A 17 -6.61 -10.98 2.76
N LYS A 18 -6.33 -10.62 1.51
CA LYS A 18 -7.13 -9.70 0.71
C LYS A 18 -8.28 -10.39 -0.01
N THR A 19 -8.04 -11.48 -0.75
CA THR A 19 -9.03 -12.02 -1.69
C THR A 19 -9.80 -13.20 -1.14
N ILE A 20 -9.18 -14.07 -0.34
CA ILE A 20 -9.82 -15.32 0.09
C ILE A 20 -10.98 -15.08 1.08
N PRO A 21 -10.84 -14.23 2.12
CA PRO A 21 -11.98 -13.86 2.97
C PRO A 21 -13.12 -13.17 2.22
N ILE A 22 -12.83 -12.37 1.21
CA ILE A 22 -13.86 -11.70 0.38
C ILE A 22 -14.62 -12.74 -0.44
N ILE A 23 -13.91 -13.62 -1.13
CA ILE A 23 -14.54 -14.67 -1.94
C ILE A 23 -15.37 -15.58 -1.04
N LEU A 24 -14.84 -15.99 0.10
CA LEU A 24 -15.53 -16.90 1.00
C LEU A 24 -16.75 -16.25 1.66
N SER A 25 -16.64 -14.98 2.08
CA SER A 25 -17.81 -14.23 2.58
C SER A 25 -18.85 -14.03 1.48
N ALA A 26 -18.48 -13.71 0.25
CA ALA A 26 -19.42 -13.58 -0.86
C ALA A 26 -20.14 -14.91 -1.13
N VAL A 27 -19.43 -16.03 -1.13
CA VAL A 27 -20.02 -17.37 -1.27
C VAL A 27 -20.98 -17.69 -0.14
N ILE A 28 -20.64 -17.35 1.11
CA ILE A 28 -21.52 -17.57 2.27
C ILE A 28 -22.73 -16.64 2.23
N VAL A 29 -22.59 -15.39 1.82
CA VAL A 29 -23.72 -14.45 1.63
C VAL A 29 -24.66 -15.00 0.56
N ILE A 30 -24.13 -15.41 -0.60
CA ILE A 30 -24.94 -15.98 -1.69
C ILE A 30 -25.62 -17.26 -1.21
N GLY A 31 -24.88 -18.15 -0.54
CA GLY A 31 -25.44 -19.38 0.03
C GLY A 31 -26.54 -19.10 1.06
N PHE A 32 -26.35 -18.12 1.94
CA PHE A 32 -27.36 -17.72 2.91
C PHE A 32 -28.59 -17.11 2.22
N LEU A 33 -28.40 -16.25 1.23
CA LEU A 33 -29.51 -15.67 0.46
C LEU A 33 -30.29 -16.72 -0.34
N CYS A 34 -29.62 -17.76 -0.83
CA CYS A 34 -30.24 -18.83 -1.62
C CYS A 34 -30.92 -19.91 -0.76
N PHE A 35 -30.39 -20.20 0.44
CA PHE A 35 -30.75 -21.40 1.20
C PHE A 35 -31.25 -21.14 2.63
N ALA A 36 -31.13 -19.92 3.17
CA ALA A 36 -31.64 -19.65 4.51
C ALA A 36 -33.19 -19.70 4.52
N PRO A 37 -33.80 -20.38 5.50
CA PRO A 37 -35.25 -20.32 5.68
C PRO A 37 -35.68 -18.86 5.89
N PHE A 38 -36.73 -18.47 5.19
CA PHE A 38 -37.17 -17.07 5.09
C PHE A 38 -37.89 -16.63 6.38
N ASP A 39 -37.18 -16.57 7.51
CA ASP A 39 -37.69 -15.89 8.70
C ASP A 39 -37.53 -14.37 8.51
N ARG A 40 -38.68 -13.67 8.50
CA ARG A 40 -38.76 -12.22 8.31
C ARG A 40 -37.91 -11.46 9.33
N ASN A 41 -37.79 -11.98 10.56
CA ASN A 41 -37.03 -11.32 11.62
C ASN A 41 -35.52 -11.44 11.41
N SER A 42 -35.00 -12.64 11.15
CA SER A 42 -33.58 -12.87 10.85
C SER A 42 -33.13 -12.06 9.62
N PHE A 43 -34.00 -11.92 8.62
CA PHE A 43 -33.71 -11.16 7.42
C PHE A 43 -33.64 -9.64 7.64
N ILE A 44 -34.57 -9.07 8.40
CA ILE A 44 -34.57 -7.64 8.74
C ILE A 44 -33.36 -7.30 9.61
N ILE A 45 -33.08 -8.14 10.62
CA ILE A 45 -31.93 -7.98 11.52
C ILE A 45 -30.61 -8.00 10.73
N THR A 46 -30.45 -8.95 9.81
CA THR A 46 -29.24 -9.06 8.98
C THR A 46 -29.02 -7.81 8.13
N ARG A 47 -30.08 -7.30 7.48
CA ARG A 47 -29.99 -6.07 6.67
C ARG A 47 -29.69 -4.83 7.50
N PHE A 48 -30.26 -4.75 8.70
CA PHE A 48 -30.01 -3.65 9.62
C PHE A 48 -28.54 -3.63 10.06
N PHE A 49 -28.01 -4.75 10.55
CA PHE A 49 -26.61 -4.83 10.95
C PHE A 49 -25.64 -4.57 9.80
N PHE A 50 -25.90 -5.14 8.62
CA PHE A 50 -25.10 -4.87 7.43
C PHE A 50 -25.12 -3.39 7.04
N GLY A 51 -26.30 -2.76 7.01
CA GLY A 51 -26.46 -1.34 6.72
C GLY A 51 -25.73 -0.45 7.73
N CYS A 52 -25.84 -0.76 9.03
CA CYS A 52 -25.11 -0.07 10.09
C CYS A 52 -23.59 -0.22 9.95
N SER A 53 -23.08 -1.42 9.64
CA SER A 53 -21.65 -1.65 9.39
C SER A 53 -21.13 -0.81 8.22
N VAL A 54 -21.89 -0.73 7.11
CA VAL A 54 -21.54 0.09 5.95
C VAL A 54 -21.56 1.59 6.29
N ALA A 55 -22.56 2.05 7.04
CA ALA A 55 -22.69 3.46 7.44
C ALA A 55 -21.58 3.90 8.42
N ILE A 56 -21.32 3.10 9.45
CA ILE A 56 -20.21 3.33 10.41
C ILE A 56 -18.89 3.38 9.65
N PHE A 57 -18.68 2.48 8.70
CA PHE A 57 -17.48 2.48 7.87
C PHE A 57 -17.36 3.73 6.99
N GLY A 58 -18.44 4.12 6.32
CA GLY A 58 -18.46 5.37 5.55
C GLY A 58 -18.08 6.57 6.40
N ALA A 59 -18.59 6.65 7.62
CA ALA A 59 -18.24 7.67 8.60
C ALA A 59 -16.77 7.57 9.04
N LEU A 60 -16.26 6.38 9.36
CA LEU A 60 -14.87 6.17 9.76
C LEU A 60 -13.88 6.52 8.63
N LYS A 61 -14.18 6.15 7.39
CA LYS A 61 -13.38 6.49 6.20
C LYS A 61 -13.42 7.99 5.93
N PHE A 62 -14.58 8.63 6.09
CA PHE A 62 -14.75 10.08 5.99
C PHE A 62 -13.95 10.81 7.08
N VAL A 63 -14.10 10.43 8.34
CA VAL A 63 -13.33 10.99 9.48
C VAL A 63 -11.84 10.77 9.29
N LYS A 64 -11.41 9.58 8.85
CA LYS A 64 -10.00 9.31 8.53
C LYS A 64 -9.50 10.19 7.38
N SER A 65 -10.31 10.42 6.36
CA SER A 65 -10.00 11.33 5.25
C SER A 65 -9.81 12.77 5.74
N LEU A 66 -10.71 13.25 6.60
CA LEU A 66 -10.64 14.57 7.23
C LEU A 66 -9.44 14.71 8.19
N LEU A 67 -9.14 13.69 8.99
CA LEU A 67 -7.96 13.67 9.87
C LEU A 67 -6.67 13.61 9.05
N THR A 68 -6.71 12.95 7.89
CA THR A 68 -5.54 12.79 7.03
C THR A 68 -5.16 14.06 6.29
N SER A 69 -6.14 14.89 5.91
CA SER A 69 -5.88 16.18 5.27
C SER A 69 -5.13 17.18 6.18
N LYS A 70 -5.11 16.95 7.49
CA LYS A 70 -4.57 17.90 8.50
C LYS A 70 -3.17 17.59 9.04
N ILE A 71 -2.57 16.42 8.77
CA ILE A 71 -1.31 15.97 9.44
C ILE A 71 -0.20 15.63 8.42
N ARG A 72 1.00 16.21 8.61
CA ARG A 72 2.08 16.30 7.59
C ARG A 72 3.08 15.13 7.49
N THR A 73 2.96 14.03 8.23
CA THR A 73 3.87 12.88 8.02
C THR A 73 3.14 11.54 7.95
N SER A 74 3.15 10.92 6.76
CA SER A 74 2.57 9.61 6.45
C SER A 74 3.31 8.44 7.12
N ARG A 75 4.61 8.62 7.41
CA ARG A 75 5.54 7.59 7.93
C ARG A 75 5.26 7.13 9.37
N LYS A 76 5.12 8.08 10.32
CA LYS A 76 4.78 7.76 11.72
C LYS A 76 3.41 7.07 11.80
N ARG A 77 2.46 7.49 10.96
CA ARG A 77 1.13 6.89 10.90
C ARG A 77 1.17 5.44 10.47
N CYS A 78 1.95 5.10 9.44
CA CYS A 78 2.05 3.72 8.98
C CYS A 78 2.64 2.75 10.02
N LYS A 79 3.64 3.19 10.79
CA LYS A 79 4.24 2.39 11.88
C LYS A 79 3.23 1.98 12.96
N TRP A 80 2.18 2.79 13.16
CA TRP A 80 1.17 2.54 14.19
C TRP A 80 -0.15 1.99 13.63
N GLU A 81 -0.60 2.47 12.47
CA GLU A 81 -1.88 2.09 11.87
C GLU A 81 -1.91 0.63 11.41
N MET A 82 -0.83 0.13 10.82
CA MET A 82 -0.76 -1.23 10.31
C MET A 82 -0.79 -2.29 11.43
N PRO A 83 0.00 -2.17 12.53
CA PRO A 83 -0.17 -3.03 13.70
C PRO A 83 -1.57 -2.96 14.31
N ILE A 84 -2.21 -1.78 14.36
CA ILE A 84 -3.58 -1.63 14.88
C ILE A 84 -4.57 -2.46 14.05
N GLY A 85 -4.48 -2.38 12.72
CA GLY A 85 -5.32 -3.18 11.82
C GLY A 85 -5.13 -4.68 12.02
N LEU A 86 -3.89 -5.15 12.08
CA LEU A 86 -3.56 -6.57 12.23
C LEU A 86 -3.92 -7.14 13.60
N ALA A 87 -3.72 -6.35 14.66
CA ALA A 87 -4.17 -6.70 16.01
C ALA A 87 -5.70 -6.78 16.05
N GLY A 88 -6.40 -5.81 15.46
CA GLY A 88 -7.86 -5.81 15.36
C GLY A 88 -8.40 -7.08 14.66
N ILE A 89 -7.83 -7.44 13.50
CA ILE A 89 -8.21 -8.67 12.79
C ILE A 89 -7.97 -9.91 13.66
N SER A 90 -6.82 -9.99 14.32
CA SER A 90 -6.49 -11.13 15.20
C SER A 90 -7.47 -11.25 16.37
N ILE A 91 -7.84 -10.14 17.01
CA ILE A 91 -8.82 -10.12 18.10
C ILE A 91 -10.21 -10.54 17.62
N CYS A 92 -10.68 -9.98 16.50
CA CYS A 92 -12.00 -10.32 15.94
C CYS A 92 -12.12 -11.81 15.58
N THR A 93 -11.06 -12.38 14.99
CA THR A 93 -11.04 -13.81 14.63
C THR A 93 -10.99 -14.71 15.86
N ILE A 94 -10.21 -14.37 16.90
CA ILE A 94 -10.20 -15.11 18.18
C ILE A 94 -11.57 -15.03 18.86
N ALA A 95 -12.19 -13.84 18.92
CA ALA A 95 -13.50 -13.66 19.52
C ALA A 95 -14.54 -14.56 18.84
N MET A 96 -14.57 -14.59 17.50
CA MET A 96 -15.48 -15.45 16.75
C MET A 96 -15.25 -16.95 17.02
N ARG A 97 -13.98 -17.39 17.11
CA ARG A 97 -13.64 -18.78 17.45
C ARG A 97 -14.13 -19.22 18.83
N ILE A 98 -14.24 -18.30 19.78
CA ILE A 98 -14.75 -18.57 21.12
C ILE A 98 -16.28 -18.49 21.11
N SER A 99 -16.84 -17.38 20.60
CA SER A 99 -18.28 -17.10 20.64
C SER A 99 -19.13 -18.17 19.96
N ILE A 100 -18.64 -18.81 18.90
CA ILE A 100 -19.39 -19.83 18.16
C ILE A 100 -19.80 -21.05 19.02
N PHE A 101 -19.12 -21.31 20.14
CA PHE A 101 -19.51 -22.38 21.07
C PHE A 101 -20.65 -21.99 22.04
N TYR A 102 -20.88 -20.69 22.24
CA TYR A 102 -21.84 -20.15 23.20
C TYR A 102 -23.13 -19.64 22.57
N LEU A 103 -23.13 -19.45 21.24
CA LEU A 103 -24.35 -19.05 20.54
C LEU A 103 -25.46 -20.09 20.72
N GLU A 104 -26.71 -19.61 20.75
CA GLU A 104 -27.87 -20.47 20.52
C GLU A 104 -27.56 -21.33 19.29
N ARG A 105 -27.62 -22.66 19.44
CA ARG A 105 -27.12 -23.68 18.49
C ARG A 105 -27.90 -23.74 17.16
N LYS A 106 -28.34 -22.59 16.68
CA LYS A 106 -29.00 -22.32 15.41
C LYS A 106 -27.93 -21.88 14.41
N ILE A 107 -27.90 -22.56 13.27
CA ILE A 107 -26.94 -22.32 12.18
C ILE A 107 -27.06 -20.87 11.67
N GLU A 108 -28.27 -20.32 11.63
CA GLU A 108 -28.53 -18.95 11.17
C GLU A 108 -27.76 -17.90 11.95
N ASN A 109 -27.78 -17.97 13.29
CA ASN A 109 -27.12 -16.99 14.13
C ASN A 109 -25.59 -17.11 14.02
N ALA A 110 -25.07 -18.33 13.91
CA ALA A 110 -23.65 -18.57 13.71
C ALA A 110 -23.17 -18.11 12.32
N ALA A 111 -23.98 -18.31 11.28
CA ALA A 111 -23.73 -17.80 9.94
C ALA A 111 -23.74 -16.26 9.90
N LEU A 112 -24.71 -15.63 10.57
CA LEU A 112 -24.77 -14.18 10.68
C LEU A 112 -23.53 -13.63 11.41
N LEU A 113 -23.14 -14.21 12.54
CA LEU A 113 -21.94 -13.78 13.25
C LEU A 113 -20.69 -13.97 12.39
N PHE A 114 -20.56 -15.10 11.70
CA PHE A 114 -19.46 -15.35 10.77
C PHE A 114 -19.37 -14.27 9.69
N LEU A 115 -20.50 -13.88 9.09
CA LEU A 115 -20.57 -12.84 8.08
C LEU A 115 -20.15 -11.47 8.63
N LEU A 116 -20.66 -11.10 9.80
CA LEU A 116 -20.33 -9.83 10.46
C LEU A 116 -18.85 -9.77 10.84
N THR A 117 -18.28 -10.85 11.36
CA THR A 117 -16.85 -10.93 11.67
C THR A 117 -16.00 -10.84 10.42
N THR A 118 -16.36 -11.55 9.33
CA THR A 118 -15.58 -11.50 8.08
C THR A 118 -15.62 -10.12 7.46
N LEU A 119 -16.80 -9.48 7.43
CA LEU A 119 -16.96 -8.10 7.00
C LEU A 119 -16.06 -7.19 7.85
N THR A 120 -16.11 -7.31 9.17
CA THR A 120 -15.27 -6.50 10.08
C THR A 120 -13.78 -6.67 9.78
N CYS A 121 -13.31 -7.89 9.54
CA CYS A 121 -11.91 -8.16 9.19
C CYS A 121 -11.52 -7.49 7.86
N TYR A 122 -12.39 -7.57 6.85
CA TYR A 122 -12.18 -6.88 5.56
C TYR A 122 -12.11 -5.36 5.74
N LEU A 123 -13.00 -4.77 6.54
CA LEU A 123 -13.01 -3.33 6.77
C LEU A 123 -11.74 -2.88 7.50
N LEU A 124 -11.28 -3.63 8.50
CA LEU A 124 -10.01 -3.35 9.18
C LEU A 124 -8.83 -3.43 8.20
N TYR A 125 -8.84 -4.41 7.28
CA TYR A 125 -7.81 -4.52 6.25
C TYR A 125 -7.81 -3.33 5.28
N ASP A 126 -8.97 -2.95 4.72
CA ASP A 126 -9.08 -1.78 3.81
C ASP A 126 -8.62 -0.49 4.49
N MET A 127 -9.07 -0.26 5.73
CA MET A 127 -8.76 0.97 6.44
C MET A 127 -7.30 1.09 6.83
N PHE A 128 -6.71 0.04 7.38
CA PHE A 128 -5.44 0.13 8.10
C PHE A 128 -4.26 -0.52 7.38
N ILE A 129 -4.49 -1.36 6.35
CA ILE A 129 -3.44 -2.17 5.74
C ILE A 129 -3.34 -1.91 4.23
N LEU A 130 -4.46 -1.92 3.48
CA LEU A 130 -4.46 -1.89 2.01
C LEU A 130 -3.69 -0.69 1.42
N ARG A 131 -3.81 0.49 2.02
CA ARG A 131 -3.12 1.71 1.56
C ARG A 131 -1.60 1.64 1.73
N TYR A 132 -1.12 0.83 2.65
CA TYR A 132 0.28 0.81 3.07
C TYR A 132 1.07 -0.37 2.50
N ASP A 133 0.37 -1.42 2.07
CA ASP A 133 0.96 -2.62 1.50
C ASP A 133 1.93 -2.32 0.33
N GLU A 134 1.59 -1.34 -0.51
CA GLU A 134 2.45 -0.90 -1.63
C GLU A 134 3.79 -0.27 -1.18
N TYR A 135 3.86 0.23 0.06
CA TYR A 135 5.04 0.89 0.62
C TYR A 135 5.83 -0.04 1.56
N CYS A 136 5.36 -1.25 1.81
CA CYS A 136 6.05 -2.24 2.64
C CYS A 136 7.18 -2.91 1.85
N VAL A 137 8.38 -2.85 2.40
CA VAL A 137 9.55 -3.59 1.89
C VAL A 137 9.71 -4.86 2.72
N TYR A 138 9.73 -5.97 2.01
CA TYR A 138 9.94 -7.28 2.58
C TYR A 138 11.44 -7.60 2.55
N PRO A 139 12.05 -8.00 3.68
CA PRO A 139 13.43 -8.44 3.66
C PRO A 139 13.60 -9.67 2.80
N LYS A 140 14.74 -9.77 2.13
CA LYS A 140 15.16 -11.01 1.46
C LYS A 140 15.39 -12.16 2.43
N ARG A 141 15.64 -11.86 3.72
CA ARG A 141 15.88 -12.85 4.76
C ARG A 141 15.31 -12.38 6.09
N ILE A 142 14.42 -13.19 6.66
CA ILE A 142 13.88 -12.96 8.01
C ILE A 142 15.01 -13.22 9.02
N SER A 143 15.04 -12.45 10.11
CA SER A 143 15.98 -12.69 11.20
C SER A 143 15.74 -14.06 11.85
N LYS A 144 16.79 -14.68 12.42
CA LYS A 144 16.65 -15.97 13.13
C LYS A 144 15.62 -15.92 14.26
N LEU A 145 15.51 -14.77 14.95
CA LEU A 145 14.47 -14.53 15.96
C LEU A 145 13.07 -14.48 15.32
N GLY A 146 12.94 -13.87 14.14
CA GLY A 146 11.72 -13.85 13.36
C GLY A 146 11.26 -15.24 12.94
N GLU A 147 12.16 -16.06 12.40
CA GLU A 147 11.87 -17.45 12.01
C GLU A 147 11.41 -18.29 13.21
N GLN A 148 12.18 -18.28 14.32
CA GLN A 148 11.81 -19.01 15.54
C GLN A 148 10.47 -18.56 16.12
N GLY A 149 10.20 -17.25 16.11
CA GLY A 149 8.93 -16.71 16.59
C GLY A 149 7.74 -17.11 15.71
N LEU A 150 7.91 -17.16 14.39
CA LEU A 150 6.88 -17.65 13.46
C LEU A 150 6.56 -19.13 13.69
N ASP A 151 7.57 -19.97 13.89
CA ASP A 151 7.37 -21.40 14.17
C ASP A 151 6.61 -21.63 15.48
N ILE A 152 7.00 -20.91 16.55
CA ILE A 152 6.30 -20.96 17.84
C ILE A 152 4.85 -20.51 17.68
N LEU A 153 4.62 -19.40 16.98
CA LEU A 153 3.28 -18.86 16.77
C LEU A 153 2.40 -19.83 15.97
N ALA A 154 2.96 -20.47 14.93
CA ALA A 154 2.28 -21.50 14.15
C ALA A 154 1.92 -22.71 15.02
N ALA A 155 2.83 -23.17 15.88
CA ALA A 155 2.59 -24.27 16.81
C ALA A 155 1.47 -23.93 17.81
N VAL A 156 1.45 -22.71 18.35
CA VAL A 156 0.38 -22.24 19.26
C VAL A 156 -0.97 -22.26 18.54
N HIS A 157 -1.07 -21.71 17.33
CA HIS A 157 -2.32 -21.73 16.56
C HIS A 157 -2.80 -23.15 16.25
N LEU A 158 -1.87 -24.05 15.91
CA LEU A 158 -2.18 -25.46 15.66
C LEU A 158 -2.74 -26.15 16.91
N ILE A 159 -2.11 -25.94 18.07
CA ILE A 159 -2.58 -26.52 19.35
C ILE A 159 -3.99 -26.01 19.68
N ILE A 160 -4.22 -24.70 19.56
CA ILE A 160 -5.54 -24.11 19.83
C ILE A 160 -6.58 -24.67 18.84
N LEU A 161 -6.24 -24.84 17.56
CA LEU A 161 -7.12 -25.46 16.57
C LEU A 161 -7.48 -26.89 16.97
N LEU A 162 -6.51 -27.72 17.33
CA LEU A 162 -6.76 -29.10 17.75
C LEU A 162 -7.70 -29.17 18.96
N ILE A 163 -7.48 -28.31 19.96
CA ILE A 163 -8.36 -28.19 21.13
C ILE A 163 -9.78 -27.76 20.68
N SER A 164 -9.89 -26.78 19.80
CA SER A 164 -11.18 -26.27 19.31
C SER A 164 -11.95 -27.33 18.52
N LEU A 165 -11.27 -28.13 17.69
CA LEU A 165 -11.89 -29.22 16.93
C LEU A 165 -12.39 -30.34 17.84
N ARG A 166 -11.62 -30.69 18.88
CA ARG A 166 -12.05 -31.65 19.91
C ARG A 166 -13.28 -31.13 20.67
N ALA A 167 -13.28 -29.86 21.07
CA ALA A 167 -14.44 -29.23 21.68
C ALA A 167 -15.66 -29.24 20.75
N ALA A 168 -15.47 -28.95 19.46
CA ALA A 168 -16.54 -28.97 18.46
C ALA A 168 -17.19 -30.35 18.34
N SER A 169 -16.39 -31.43 18.32
CA SER A 169 -16.91 -32.80 18.27
C SER A 169 -17.70 -33.22 19.50
N PHE A 170 -17.48 -32.58 20.65
CA PHE A 170 -18.13 -32.94 21.91
C PHE A 170 -19.38 -32.08 22.20
N ILE A 171 -19.31 -30.78 21.89
CA ILE A 171 -20.32 -29.79 22.32
C ILE A 171 -21.46 -29.64 21.30
N SER A 172 -21.19 -29.86 20.01
CA SER A 172 -22.08 -29.46 18.92
C SER A 172 -23.06 -30.58 18.54
N THR A 173 -24.29 -30.21 18.17
CA THR A 173 -25.33 -31.14 17.67
C THR A 173 -25.09 -31.52 16.20
N GLU A 174 -25.72 -32.60 15.71
CA GLU A 174 -25.43 -33.25 14.41
C GLU A 174 -25.48 -32.35 13.17
N ASN A 175 -26.20 -31.22 13.19
CA ASN A 175 -26.25 -30.30 12.05
C ASN A 175 -25.40 -29.03 12.24
N TYR A 176 -24.94 -28.76 13.46
CA TYR A 176 -24.21 -27.52 13.80
C TYR A 176 -22.68 -27.70 13.74
N TRP A 177 -22.18 -28.90 14.08
CA TRP A 177 -20.75 -29.16 14.24
C TRP A 177 -19.93 -28.94 12.95
N VAL A 178 -20.49 -29.25 11.77
CA VAL A 178 -19.81 -29.04 10.47
C VAL A 178 -19.48 -27.57 10.26
N PHE A 179 -20.44 -26.68 10.55
CA PHE A 179 -20.25 -25.24 10.44
C PHE A 179 -19.22 -24.73 11.46
N VAL A 180 -19.26 -25.26 12.70
CA VAL A 180 -18.25 -24.94 13.72
C VAL A 180 -16.86 -25.32 13.26
N ILE A 181 -16.66 -26.53 12.74
CA ILE A 181 -15.36 -26.98 12.22
C ILE A 181 -14.87 -26.06 11.09
N PHE A 182 -15.75 -25.75 10.14
CA PHE A 182 -15.43 -24.83 9.05
C PHE A 182 -14.97 -23.46 9.57
N ALA A 183 -15.73 -22.87 10.50
CA ALA A 183 -15.39 -21.58 11.09
C ALA A 183 -14.06 -21.63 11.85
N GLN A 184 -13.78 -22.71 12.58
CA GLN A 184 -12.51 -22.90 13.29
C GLN A 184 -11.32 -22.99 12.33
N LEU A 185 -11.46 -23.72 11.23
CA LEU A 185 -10.41 -23.82 10.21
C LEU A 185 -10.16 -22.47 9.54
N PHE A 186 -11.21 -21.82 9.06
CA PHE A 186 -11.10 -20.54 8.36
C PHE A 186 -10.46 -19.45 9.24
N TYR A 187 -10.95 -19.29 10.47
CA TYR A 187 -10.44 -18.25 11.36
C TYR A 187 -9.10 -18.59 12.01
N THR A 188 -8.72 -19.87 12.12
CA THR A 188 -7.34 -20.22 12.46
C THR A 188 -6.37 -19.76 11.39
N ILE A 189 -6.66 -20.02 10.11
CA ILE A 189 -5.76 -19.61 9.02
C ILE A 189 -5.68 -18.07 8.94
N THR A 190 -6.83 -17.40 9.03
CA THR A 190 -6.89 -15.93 9.00
C THR A 190 -6.13 -15.32 10.19
N CYS A 191 -6.33 -15.84 11.40
CA CYS A 191 -5.64 -15.36 12.59
C CYS A 191 -4.13 -15.66 12.56
N LEU A 192 -3.73 -16.83 12.05
CA LEU A 192 -2.32 -17.16 11.86
C LEU A 192 -1.67 -16.15 10.93
N ALA A 193 -2.29 -15.86 9.79
CA ALA A 193 -1.79 -14.89 8.83
C ALA A 193 -1.70 -13.45 9.40
N SER A 194 -2.74 -12.98 10.09
CA SER A 194 -2.74 -11.63 10.68
C SER A 194 -1.75 -11.49 11.83
N SER A 195 -1.64 -12.50 12.70
CA SER A 195 -0.73 -12.48 13.85
C SER A 195 0.73 -12.69 13.45
N SER A 196 1.01 -13.52 12.43
CA SER A 196 2.37 -13.67 11.89
C SER A 196 2.87 -12.36 11.29
N TYR A 197 2.01 -11.66 10.56
CA TYR A 197 2.36 -10.39 9.94
C TYR A 197 2.51 -9.29 11.00
N LEU A 198 1.65 -9.25 12.00
CA LEU A 198 1.81 -8.38 13.17
C LEU A 198 3.15 -8.63 13.87
N PHE A 199 3.50 -9.90 14.11
CA PHE A 199 4.77 -10.28 14.75
C PHE A 199 5.97 -9.80 13.92
N LEU A 200 5.95 -9.98 12.61
CA LEU A 200 7.02 -9.53 11.72
C LEU A 200 7.15 -8.00 11.70
N VAL A 201 6.04 -7.26 11.73
CA VAL A 201 6.07 -5.79 11.84
C VAL A 201 6.64 -5.35 13.19
N LEU A 202 6.21 -5.96 14.30
CA LEU A 202 6.65 -5.61 15.66
C LEU A 202 8.13 -5.96 15.91
N THR A 203 8.62 -7.03 15.31
CA THR A 203 10.03 -7.44 15.39
C THR A 203 10.93 -6.69 14.42
N GLY A 204 10.38 -5.78 13.62
CA GLY A 204 11.12 -5.03 12.61
C GLY A 204 11.65 -5.92 11.49
N ASN A 205 11.02 -7.07 11.22
CA ASN A 205 11.28 -7.91 10.04
C ASN A 205 10.46 -7.45 8.82
N ILE A 206 9.63 -6.42 8.95
CA ILE A 206 9.00 -5.70 7.84
C ILE A 206 9.25 -4.22 8.10
N TRP A 207 9.77 -3.53 7.10
CA TRP A 207 10.01 -2.09 7.15
C TRP A 207 9.33 -1.40 5.98
N LEU A 208 8.98 -0.15 6.18
CA LEU A 208 8.43 0.70 5.11
C LEU A 208 9.59 1.26 4.31
N ASP A 209 9.44 1.34 2.99
CA ASP A 209 10.49 1.88 2.13
C ASP A 209 10.87 3.30 2.60
N GLU A 210 12.10 3.48 3.06
CA GLU A 210 12.58 4.70 3.71
C GLU A 210 12.92 5.82 2.72
N LEU A 211 12.56 5.68 1.45
CA LEU A 211 13.12 6.40 0.30
C LEU A 211 12.90 7.94 0.22
N GLU A 212 12.57 8.63 1.30
CA GLU A 212 12.40 10.10 1.26
C GLU A 212 12.95 10.89 2.47
N ASP A 213 12.86 10.41 3.73
CA ASP A 213 13.23 11.24 4.89
C ASP A 213 14.72 11.19 5.29
N ASP A 214 15.47 10.12 5.03
CA ASP A 214 16.90 10.08 5.38
C ASP A 214 17.72 11.05 4.51
N LEU A 215 17.25 11.30 3.30
CA LEU A 215 17.82 12.33 2.41
C LEU A 215 17.35 13.75 2.75
N ILE A 216 16.26 13.91 3.51
CA ILE A 216 15.74 15.24 3.94
C ILE A 216 16.31 15.61 5.31
N SER A 217 16.39 14.67 6.26
CA SER A 217 16.94 14.88 7.60
C SER A 217 18.46 15.09 7.56
N ALA A 218 19.19 14.35 6.71
CA ALA A 218 20.62 14.54 6.53
C ALA A 218 20.99 15.79 5.69
N LYS A 219 20.00 16.53 5.17
CA LYS A 219 20.22 17.59 4.19
C LYS A 219 19.56 18.91 4.53
N ALA A 220 19.04 19.13 5.74
CA ALA A 220 18.65 20.47 6.18
C ALA A 220 19.93 21.33 6.33
N PRO A 221 20.27 22.21 5.37
CA PRO A 221 21.35 23.15 5.58
C PRO A 221 20.81 24.20 6.56
N ASN A 222 21.61 24.63 7.53
CA ASN A 222 21.31 25.85 8.28
C ASN A 222 21.31 27.03 7.29
N TYR A 223 20.15 27.36 6.73
CA TYR A 223 19.94 28.61 6.03
C TYR A 223 19.26 29.58 7.02
N PRO A 224 19.87 30.75 7.30
CA PRO A 224 19.22 31.75 8.13
C PRO A 224 17.93 32.22 7.45
N ALA A 225 16.84 32.21 8.20
CA ALA A 225 15.51 32.57 7.74
C ALA A 225 15.32 34.09 7.64
N GLN A 226 16.08 34.78 6.78
CA GLN A 226 15.85 36.18 6.42
C GLN A 226 16.31 36.40 4.97
N ILE A 227 15.59 37.22 4.20
CA ILE A 227 15.68 37.48 2.74
C ILE A 227 14.71 36.60 1.93
N PHE A 228 13.41 36.88 2.09
CA PHE A 228 12.42 36.70 1.03
C PHE A 228 11.87 38.09 0.71
N ASP A 229 12.72 38.93 0.12
CA ASP A 229 12.29 40.22 -0.41
C ASP A 229 11.58 39.98 -1.74
N PHE A 230 10.26 40.02 -1.66
CA PHE A 230 9.36 40.74 -2.58
C PHE A 230 9.90 40.99 -4.00
N PHE A 231 9.69 40.05 -4.92
CA PHE A 231 9.61 40.41 -6.35
C PHE A 231 8.14 40.70 -6.68
N PRO A 232 7.80 41.90 -7.19
CA PRO A 232 6.45 42.18 -7.67
C PRO A 232 6.12 41.24 -8.84
N MET A 233 4.93 40.62 -8.81
CA MET A 233 4.40 39.94 -9.98
C MET A 233 3.87 40.98 -10.95
N ASP A 234 4.47 41.08 -12.13
CA ASP A 234 3.93 41.90 -13.21
C ASP A 234 2.64 41.27 -13.78
N PRO A 235 1.69 42.09 -14.27
CA PRO A 235 0.40 41.60 -14.75
C PRO A 235 0.57 40.87 -16.09
N ILE A 236 -0.13 39.74 -16.21
CA ILE A 236 -0.27 38.94 -17.43
C ILE A 236 -0.80 39.82 -18.58
N SER A 237 0.06 40.18 -19.52
CA SER A 237 -0.31 40.71 -20.84
C SER A 237 -0.56 39.56 -21.81
N SER A 238 -1.77 39.55 -22.39
CA SER A 238 -2.31 38.91 -23.61
C SER A 238 -1.58 37.75 -24.32
N PRO A 239 -2.33 36.81 -24.95
CA PRO A 239 -1.75 35.70 -25.70
C PRO A 239 -1.20 36.19 -27.05
N ASP A 240 0.12 36.23 -27.18
CA ASP A 240 0.79 36.46 -28.46
C ASP A 240 0.79 35.20 -29.36
N PRO A 241 0.89 35.37 -30.69
CA PRO A 241 0.56 34.36 -31.68
C PRO A 241 1.57 33.21 -31.69
N ILE A 242 1.08 32.01 -31.99
CA ILE A 242 1.86 30.77 -32.16
C ILE A 242 2.93 31.00 -33.25
N THR A 243 4.12 31.40 -32.85
CA THR A 243 5.35 31.23 -33.64
C THR A 243 5.90 29.82 -33.44
N GLN A 244 6.19 29.17 -34.56
CA GLN A 244 6.72 27.81 -34.72
C GLN A 244 8.00 27.51 -33.89
N PRO A 245 8.35 26.22 -33.70
CA PRO A 245 8.84 25.64 -32.45
C PRO A 245 10.35 25.80 -32.23
N LYS A 246 10.84 27.02 -32.03
CA LYS A 246 12.22 27.23 -31.54
C LYS A 246 12.33 27.11 -30.02
N ASP A 247 11.26 27.36 -29.29
CA ASP A 247 11.23 27.30 -27.81
C ASP A 247 11.06 25.87 -27.26
N ALA A 248 10.89 24.88 -28.15
CA ALA A 248 10.68 23.47 -27.80
C ALA A 248 12.00 22.71 -27.56
N LEU A 249 13.15 23.24 -28.00
CA LEU A 249 14.45 22.55 -27.97
C LEU A 249 15.49 23.24 -27.09
N GLU A 250 15.04 23.77 -25.97
CA GLU A 250 15.89 24.37 -24.95
C GLU A 250 15.70 23.71 -23.58
N CYS A 251 16.75 23.74 -22.77
CA CYS A 251 16.68 23.23 -21.41
C CYS A 251 15.92 24.21 -20.51
N LYS A 252 14.80 23.78 -19.93
CA LYS A 252 13.97 24.60 -19.04
C LYS A 252 14.57 24.93 -17.66
N ILE A 253 15.88 24.66 -17.47
CA ILE A 253 16.64 25.04 -16.26
C ILE A 253 17.56 26.21 -16.57
N CYS A 254 18.41 26.07 -17.58
CA CYS A 254 19.35 27.12 -17.98
C CYS A 254 18.82 28.02 -19.10
N LEU A 255 17.67 27.69 -19.70
CA LEU A 255 17.04 28.40 -20.82
C LEU A 255 17.98 28.54 -22.03
N LEU A 256 18.80 27.51 -22.25
CA LEU A 256 19.75 27.46 -23.37
C LEU A 256 19.38 26.32 -24.33
N PRO A 257 19.55 26.51 -25.66
CA PRO A 257 19.28 25.49 -26.66
C PRO A 257 20.12 24.23 -26.44
N TYR A 258 19.51 23.07 -26.68
CA TYR A 258 20.20 21.79 -26.68
C TYR A 258 21.22 21.69 -27.83
N THR A 259 22.32 20.97 -27.61
CA THR A 259 23.37 20.76 -28.61
C THR A 259 23.96 19.35 -28.52
N ASN A 260 24.54 18.86 -29.61
CA ASN A 260 25.12 17.51 -29.70
C ASN A 260 26.42 17.33 -28.90
N PHE A 261 27.01 18.42 -28.39
CA PHE A 261 28.35 18.41 -27.77
C PHE A 261 28.34 18.85 -26.30
N ASN A 262 27.87 20.06 -26.00
CA ASN A 262 28.01 20.67 -24.67
C ASN A 262 26.68 20.71 -23.87
N ARG A 263 25.53 20.65 -24.56
CA ARG A 263 24.19 20.68 -23.93
C ARG A 263 23.35 19.52 -24.43
N ILE A 264 23.90 18.32 -24.33
CA ILE A 264 23.25 17.09 -24.77
C ILE A 264 21.98 16.88 -23.92
N PRO A 265 20.79 16.72 -24.53
CA PRO A 265 19.57 16.42 -23.80
C PRO A 265 19.66 15.03 -23.16
N LYS A 266 19.46 14.98 -21.84
CA LYS A 266 19.44 13.78 -21.01
C LYS A 266 18.03 13.54 -20.51
N ILE A 267 17.56 12.30 -20.61
CA ILE A 267 16.23 11.92 -20.13
C ILE A 267 16.32 11.29 -18.73
N LEU A 268 15.48 11.77 -17.82
CA LEU A 268 15.34 11.22 -16.47
C LEU A 268 14.41 10.01 -16.51
N SER A 269 14.97 8.80 -16.53
CA SER A 269 14.27 7.54 -16.84
C SER A 269 13.07 7.22 -15.93
N LYS A 270 13.00 7.79 -14.73
CA LYS A 270 11.86 7.58 -13.81
C LYS A 270 10.66 8.49 -14.08
N CYS A 271 10.83 9.56 -14.85
CA CYS A 271 9.77 10.55 -15.06
C CYS A 271 9.61 11.05 -16.49
N GLY A 272 10.56 10.78 -17.38
CA GLY A 272 10.53 11.20 -18.78
C GLY A 272 10.94 12.66 -19.04
N HIS A 273 11.17 13.47 -18.00
CA HIS A 273 11.63 14.85 -18.19
C HIS A 273 13.05 14.91 -18.76
N THR A 274 13.30 15.91 -19.61
CA THR A 274 14.57 16.11 -20.29
C THR A 274 15.29 17.35 -19.76
N ILE A 275 16.58 17.23 -19.45
CA ILE A 275 17.46 18.32 -18.97
C ILE A 275 18.79 18.25 -19.73
N CYS A 276 19.55 19.34 -19.83
CA CYS A 276 20.85 19.26 -20.50
C CYS A 276 21.90 18.59 -19.62
N GLU A 277 22.94 18.02 -20.23
CA GLU A 277 24.03 17.32 -19.52
C GLU A 277 24.70 18.18 -18.45
N ASN A 278 24.86 19.48 -18.69
CA ASN A 278 25.49 20.38 -17.72
C ASN A 278 24.60 20.60 -16.50
N CYS A 279 23.30 20.86 -16.70
CA CYS A 279 22.34 20.94 -15.60
C CYS A 279 22.23 19.61 -14.85
N ALA A 280 22.29 18.48 -15.56
CA ALA A 280 22.31 17.16 -14.93
C ALA A 280 23.52 16.99 -14.01
N LYS A 281 24.73 17.35 -14.47
CA LYS A 281 25.96 17.29 -13.64
C LYS A 281 25.87 18.20 -12.42
N THR A 282 25.28 19.40 -12.54
CA THR A 282 25.09 20.32 -11.41
C THR A 282 24.07 19.78 -10.40
N LEU A 283 23.02 19.11 -10.88
CA LEU A 283 21.97 18.53 -10.03
C LEU A 283 22.32 17.13 -9.50
N GLU A 284 23.37 16.50 -10.04
CA GLU A 284 23.82 15.19 -9.61
C GLU A 284 24.41 15.26 -8.20
N LYS A 285 23.82 14.48 -7.29
CA LYS A 285 24.32 14.28 -5.93
C LYS A 285 24.22 12.80 -5.60
N ASN A 286 25.31 12.22 -5.07
CA ASN A 286 25.37 10.80 -4.69
C ASN A 286 24.96 9.84 -5.84
N ARG A 287 25.42 10.10 -7.07
CA ARG A 287 25.05 9.34 -8.29
C ARG A 287 23.55 9.30 -8.58
N ALA A 288 22.82 10.35 -8.19
CA ALA A 288 21.41 10.51 -8.52
C ALA A 288 21.10 11.95 -8.91
N VAL A 289 20.18 12.13 -9.85
CA VAL A 289 19.63 13.43 -10.25
C VAL A 289 18.16 13.47 -9.84
N ILE A 290 17.80 14.45 -9.01
CA ILE A 290 16.40 14.72 -8.67
C ILE A 290 15.82 15.61 -9.76
N CYS A 291 14.70 15.19 -10.35
CA CYS A 291 14.01 16.00 -11.35
C CYS A 291 13.54 17.34 -10.74
N PRO A 292 13.92 18.50 -11.30
CA PRO A 292 13.47 19.79 -10.77
C PRO A 292 11.99 20.09 -11.07
N PHE A 293 11.37 19.35 -12.00
CA PHE A 293 9.98 19.58 -12.41
C PHE A 293 8.97 18.75 -11.61
N CYS A 294 9.36 17.54 -11.19
CA CYS A 294 8.43 16.60 -10.57
C CYS A 294 9.02 15.83 -9.36
N LEU A 295 10.22 16.21 -8.91
CA LEU A 295 10.92 15.68 -7.73
C LEU A 295 11.24 14.17 -7.74
N LYS A 296 10.97 13.46 -8.84
CA LYS A 296 11.30 12.03 -8.97
C LYS A 296 12.82 11.83 -9.14
N PRO A 297 13.48 11.00 -8.32
CA PRO A 297 14.91 10.74 -8.44
C PRO A 297 15.19 9.79 -9.60
N THR A 298 16.26 10.04 -10.34
CA THR A 298 16.82 9.12 -11.33
C THR A 298 18.25 8.78 -10.93
N VAL A 299 18.50 7.50 -10.65
CA VAL A 299 19.86 7.00 -10.36
C VAL A 299 20.68 7.01 -11.65
N VAL A 300 21.87 7.56 -11.56
CA VAL A 300 22.86 7.59 -12.64
C VAL A 300 23.54 6.21 -12.69
N ASP A 301 23.68 5.63 -13.89
CA ASP A 301 24.23 4.28 -14.05
C ASP A 301 25.69 4.18 -13.55
N ALA A 302 26.22 2.97 -13.36
CA ALA A 302 27.60 2.69 -12.97
C ALA A 302 28.68 3.44 -13.80
N ASN A 303 28.38 3.84 -15.02
CA ASN A 303 29.22 4.67 -15.90
C ASN A 303 29.06 6.19 -15.68
N ASN A 304 28.35 6.61 -14.62
CA ASN A 304 28.03 8.00 -14.28
C ASN A 304 27.39 8.79 -15.44
N LYS A 305 26.52 8.16 -16.25
CA LYS A 305 25.85 8.83 -17.37
C LYS A 305 24.34 8.60 -17.36
N LEU A 306 23.59 9.71 -17.42
CA LEU A 306 22.18 9.65 -17.79
C LEU A 306 22.02 9.31 -19.28
N PRO A 307 20.95 8.58 -19.66
CA PRO A 307 20.67 8.27 -21.06
C PRO A 307 20.41 9.55 -21.87
N LYS A 308 20.91 9.57 -23.12
CA LYS A 308 20.61 10.63 -24.08
C LYS A 308 19.16 10.54 -24.52
N ASN A 309 18.51 11.68 -24.76
CA ASN A 309 17.23 11.71 -25.44
C ASN A 309 17.46 11.77 -26.95
N TYR A 310 17.51 10.61 -27.61
CA TYR A 310 17.74 10.51 -29.05
C TYR A 310 16.63 11.17 -29.87
N ALA A 311 15.37 11.12 -29.44
CA ALA A 311 14.28 11.79 -30.15
C ALA A 311 14.50 13.32 -30.24
N VAL A 312 15.04 13.94 -29.19
CA VAL A 312 15.38 15.38 -29.21
C VAL A 312 16.61 15.64 -30.09
N LEU A 313 17.58 14.73 -30.08
CA LEU A 313 18.77 14.83 -30.94
C LEU A 313 18.43 14.69 -32.44
N ASP A 314 17.56 13.76 -32.80
CA ASP A 314 17.12 13.56 -34.18
C ASP A 314 16.41 14.81 -34.71
N ILE A 315 15.55 15.43 -33.89
CA ILE A 315 14.89 16.71 -34.24
C ILE A 315 15.93 17.83 -34.39
N LEU A 316 16.96 17.89 -33.53
CA LEU A 316 18.04 18.88 -33.67
C LEU A 316 18.84 18.69 -34.96
N ASP A 317 19.10 17.43 -35.35
CA ASP A 317 19.84 17.11 -36.57
C ASP A 317 19.02 17.45 -37.82
N ASP A 318 17.72 17.14 -37.84
CA ASP A 318 16.82 17.52 -38.94
C ASP A 318 16.73 19.04 -39.10
N LEU A 319 16.65 19.79 -38.00
CA LEU A 319 16.65 21.26 -38.05
C LEU A 319 17.98 21.83 -38.52
N ASN A 320 19.11 21.25 -38.11
CA ASN A 320 20.43 21.72 -38.57
C ASN A 320 20.65 21.41 -40.05
N ASN A 321 20.16 20.26 -40.54
CA ASN A 321 20.26 19.88 -41.95
C ASN A 321 19.32 20.67 -42.87
N ASN A 322 18.16 21.12 -42.38
CA ASN A 322 17.24 21.97 -43.14
C ASN A 322 17.67 23.46 -43.19
N ASN A 323 18.66 23.85 -42.39
CA ASN A 323 19.19 25.23 -42.32
C ASN A 323 20.55 25.41 -43.02
N ASN A 324 21.08 24.37 -43.67
CA ASN A 324 22.28 24.38 -44.51
C ASN A 324 21.91 24.17 -45.98
#